data_AF-A0A3Q3VQ35-F1
#
_entry.id   AF-A0A3Q3VQ35-F1
#
_cell.length_a   1.000
_cell.length_b   1.000
_cell.length_c   1.000
_cell.angle_alpha   90.00
_cell.angle_beta   90.00
_cell.angle_gamma   90.00
#
_symmetry.space_group_name_H-M   'P 1'
#
loop_
_entity.id
_entity.type
_entity.pdbx_description
1 polymer ?
#
loop_
_entity_poly.entity_id
_entity_poly.type
_entity_poly.pdbx_seq_one_letter_code
_entity_poly.pdbx_strand_id
1 'polypeptide(L)'
;PENMDKNRYRDVLPYDSTRVVLQGQEDYINASHITVRIGPLPQTCTHFWQTVWEQQIHTIIMLTTLTERGRVYILSYMFMQTKTVSLPLEIQSYFIYHVFIS
;
A
#
# COMPACT_ATOMS: atom_id res chain seq x y z
N PRO A 1 -29.04 5.56 -11.50
CA PRO A 1 -27.90 6.25 -10.86
C PRO A 1 -27.96 6.07 -9.33
N GLU A 2 -27.81 4.82 -8.89
CA GLU A 2 -28.14 4.39 -7.51
C GLU A 2 -26.98 4.63 -6.51
N ASN A 3 -25.77 4.89 -7.00
CA ASN A 3 -24.56 5.04 -6.18
C ASN A 3 -23.86 6.40 -6.35
N MET A 4 -24.46 7.35 -7.06
CA MET A 4 -23.80 8.64 -7.38
C MET A 4 -23.53 9.49 -6.14
N ASP A 5 -24.41 9.42 -5.16
CA ASP A 5 -24.34 10.10 -3.85
C ASP A 5 -23.33 9.45 -2.90
N LYS A 6 -22.94 8.19 -3.16
CA LYS A 6 -21.91 7.45 -2.38
C LYS A 6 -20.48 7.77 -2.83
N ASN A 7 -20.31 8.70 -3.77
CA ASN A 7 -19.03 9.12 -4.32
C ASN A 7 -18.69 10.55 -3.92
N ARG A 8 -17.50 10.76 -3.33
CA ARG A 8 -17.00 12.12 -2.99
C ARG A 8 -16.78 12.97 -4.24
N TYR A 9 -16.32 12.36 -5.33
CA TYR A 9 -16.10 12.99 -6.63
C TYR A 9 -16.76 12.14 -7.71
N ARG A 10 -17.40 12.78 -8.69
CA ARG A 10 -18.20 12.07 -9.72
C ARG A 10 -17.35 11.32 -10.75
N ASP A 11 -16.10 11.75 -10.90
CA ASP A 11 -15.11 11.28 -11.85
C ASP A 11 -14.07 10.33 -11.22
N VAL A 12 -14.11 10.14 -9.90
CA VAL A 12 -13.25 9.20 -9.18
C VAL A 12 -14.08 7.99 -8.78
N LEU A 13 -14.10 6.97 -9.63
CA LEU A 13 -14.88 5.74 -9.43
C LEU A 13 -13.95 4.52 -9.40
N PRO A 14 -14.27 3.47 -8.62
CA PRO A 14 -13.49 2.24 -8.63
C PRO A 14 -13.76 1.44 -9.91
N TYR A 15 -12.78 0.66 -10.38
CA TYR A 15 -12.99 -0.29 -11.47
C TYR A 15 -13.84 -1.48 -11.00
N ASP A 16 -14.77 -1.94 -11.83
CA ASP A 16 -15.62 -3.08 -11.49
C ASP A 16 -14.84 -4.36 -11.17
N SER A 17 -13.68 -4.56 -11.83
CA SER A 17 -12.83 -5.73 -11.65
C SER A 17 -12.09 -5.77 -10.31
N THR A 18 -11.93 -4.62 -9.65
CA THR A 18 -11.17 -4.51 -8.39
C THR A 18 -11.96 -3.86 -7.27
N ARG A 19 -13.18 -3.38 -7.50
CA ARG A 19 -13.98 -2.74 -6.44
C ARG A 19 -14.21 -3.71 -5.27
N VAL A 20 -14.25 -3.14 -4.06
CA VAL A 20 -14.69 -3.88 -2.88
C VAL A 20 -16.20 -4.07 -2.97
N VAL A 21 -16.66 -5.32 -2.81
CA VAL A 21 -18.08 -5.68 -2.82
C VAL A 21 -18.53 -5.93 -1.39
N LEU A 22 -19.46 -5.12 -0.89
CA LEU A 22 -20.04 -5.30 0.45
C LEU A 22 -21.02 -6.47 0.44
N GLN A 23 -21.17 -7.14 1.58
CA GLN A 23 -22.20 -8.17 1.76
C GLN A 23 -23.53 -7.49 2.12
N GLY A 24 -24.59 -7.72 1.34
CA GLY A 24 -25.93 -7.20 1.62
C GLY A 24 -26.68 -6.77 0.37
N GLN A 25 -27.76 -6.03 0.57
CA GLN A 25 -28.57 -5.47 -0.51
C GLN A 25 -27.87 -4.30 -1.21
N GLU A 26 -27.04 -3.56 -0.48
CA GLU A 26 -26.21 -2.47 -0.97
C GLU A 26 -24.76 -2.95 -1.03
N ASP A 27 -24.29 -3.29 -2.23
CA ASP A 27 -22.99 -3.93 -2.43
C ASP A 27 -21.85 -2.94 -2.73
N TYR A 28 -22.17 -1.64 -2.79
CA TYR A 28 -21.29 -0.60 -3.30
C TYR A 28 -20.62 0.22 -2.20
N ILE A 29 -19.30 0.30 -2.29
CA ILE A 29 -18.46 1.33 -1.67
C ILE A 29 -17.45 1.81 -2.70
N ASN A 30 -17.09 3.10 -2.70
CA ASN A 30 -16.01 3.62 -3.53
C ASN A 30 -14.65 3.23 -2.91
N ALA A 31 -14.26 1.98 -3.13
CA ALA A 31 -12.97 1.42 -2.73
C ALA A 31 -12.57 0.28 -3.68
N SER A 32 -11.26 0.03 -3.81
CA SER A 32 -10.72 -1.03 -4.66
C SER A 32 -9.72 -1.90 -3.89
N HIS A 33 -9.75 -3.21 -4.16
CA HIS A 33 -8.68 -4.14 -3.83
C HIS A 33 -7.44 -3.80 -4.64
N ILE A 34 -6.32 -3.63 -3.94
CA ILE A 34 -5.01 -3.45 -4.55
C ILE A 34 -4.18 -4.68 -4.23
N THR A 35 -3.74 -5.41 -5.26
CA THR A 35 -2.80 -6.51 -5.11
C THR A 35 -1.49 -6.15 -5.78
N VAL A 36 -0.51 -5.72 -5.00
CA VAL A 36 0.87 -5.54 -5.49
C VAL A 36 1.69 -6.75 -5.08
N ARG A 37 2.12 -7.54 -6.06
CA ARG A 37 2.89 -8.77 -5.83
C ARG A 37 4.41 -8.57 -5.76
N ILE A 38 4.91 -7.40 -6.16
CA ILE A 38 6.33 -7.18 -6.39
C ILE A 38 6.70 -5.78 -5.87
N GLY A 39 7.73 -5.71 -5.03
CA GLY A 39 8.33 -4.42 -4.61
C GLY A 39 9.18 -3.78 -5.71
N PRO A 40 9.69 -2.56 -5.51
CA PRO A 40 10.61 -1.94 -6.46
C PRO A 40 11.87 -2.78 -6.63
N LEU A 41 12.43 -2.81 -7.84
CA LEU A 41 13.71 -3.45 -8.13
C LEU A 41 14.87 -2.58 -7.58
N PRO A 42 16.08 -3.13 -7.35
CA PRO A 42 17.20 -2.35 -6.85
C PRO A 42 17.47 -1.10 -7.70
N GLN A 43 17.44 -1.24 -9.03
CA GLN A 43 17.66 -0.16 -9.99
C GLN A 43 16.50 0.84 -10.12
N THR A 44 15.32 0.54 -9.56
CA THR A 44 14.16 1.45 -9.58
C THR A 44 13.79 2.00 -8.20
N CYS A 45 14.61 1.75 -7.19
CA CYS A 45 14.42 2.25 -5.82
C CYS A 45 14.33 3.79 -5.77
N THR A 46 15.17 4.49 -6.52
CA THR A 46 15.13 5.96 -6.61
C THR A 46 13.81 6.46 -7.18
N HIS A 47 13.30 5.84 -8.25
CA HIS A 47 12.00 6.20 -8.83
C HIS A 47 10.83 5.93 -7.88
N PHE A 48 10.91 4.86 -7.07
CA PHE A 48 9.91 4.59 -6.03
C PHE A 48 9.85 5.74 -5.01
N TRP A 49 11.00 6.18 -4.48
CA TRP A 49 11.04 7.28 -3.52
C TRP A 49 10.65 8.63 -4.13
N GLN A 50 11.03 8.86 -5.40
CA GLN A 50 10.56 10.03 -6.13
C GLN A 50 9.03 10.04 -6.23
N THR A 51 8.40 8.89 -6.51
CA THR A 51 6.93 8.77 -6.54
C THR A 51 6.31 9.06 -5.17
N VAL A 52 6.90 8.53 -4.08
CA VAL A 52 6.45 8.79 -2.71
C VAL A 52 6.45 10.29 -2.41
N TRP A 53 7.53 10.98 -2.79
CA TRP A 53 7.65 12.42 -2.62
C TRP A 53 6.65 13.19 -3.48
N GLU A 54 6.64 12.98 -4.80
CA GLU A 54 5.81 13.73 -5.74
C GLU A 54 4.31 13.52 -5.52
N GLN A 55 3.90 12.30 -5.14
CA GLN A 55 2.50 11.96 -4.87
C GLN A 55 2.08 12.21 -3.42
N GLN A 56 2.97 12.77 -2.59
CA GLN A 56 2.72 13.09 -1.19
C GLN A 56 2.19 11.86 -0.43
N ILE A 57 2.85 10.71 -0.60
CA ILE A 57 2.46 9.47 0.09
C ILE A 57 2.92 9.53 1.55
N HIS A 58 1.96 9.50 2.47
CA HIS A 58 2.22 9.63 3.91
C HIS A 58 2.38 8.28 4.61
N THR A 59 1.95 7.19 3.99
CA THR A 59 1.96 5.85 4.59
C THR A 59 2.35 4.82 3.55
N ILE A 60 3.42 4.07 3.84
CA ILE A 60 3.85 2.92 3.05
C ILE A 60 3.65 1.68 3.91
N ILE A 61 2.82 0.76 3.42
CA ILE A 61 2.60 -0.54 4.07
C ILE A 61 3.36 -1.59 3.28
N MET A 62 4.25 -2.29 3.97
CA MET A 62 5.06 -3.33 3.37
C MET A 62 4.66 -4.68 3.95
N LEU A 63 4.15 -5.55 3.07
CA LEU A 63 3.60 -6.86 3.40
C LEU A 63 4.59 -7.99 3.05
N THR A 64 5.86 -7.87 3.48
CA THR A 64 6.88 -8.90 3.21
C THR A 64 7.84 -9.05 4.39
N THR A 65 8.40 -10.24 4.56
CA THR A 65 9.45 -10.50 5.53
C THR A 65 10.80 -10.03 5.00
N LEU A 66 11.70 -9.60 5.88
CA LEU A 66 13.07 -9.18 5.51
C LEU A 66 13.89 -10.30 4.85
N THR A 67 13.51 -11.54 5.12
CA THR A 67 14.11 -12.75 4.58
C THR A 67 13.04 -13.77 4.22
N GLU A 68 13.19 -14.38 3.05
CA GLU A 68 12.45 -15.59 2.68
C GLU A 68 13.48 -16.60 2.18
N ARG A 69 13.53 -17.76 2.82
CA ARG A 69 14.47 -18.86 2.51
C ARG A 69 15.96 -18.43 2.49
N GLY A 70 16.35 -17.53 3.40
CA GLY A 70 17.75 -17.10 3.57
C GLY A 70 18.26 -16.07 2.56
N ARG A 71 17.41 -15.60 1.63
CA ARG A 71 17.73 -14.46 0.76
C ARG A 71 17.21 -13.17 1.39
N VAL A 72 18.09 -12.19 1.54
CA VAL A 72 17.73 -10.87 2.03
C VAL A 72 17.01 -10.11 0.91
N TYR A 73 15.79 -9.65 1.16
CA TYR A 73 15.05 -8.84 0.20
C TYR A 73 15.59 -7.41 0.12
N ILE A 74 15.23 -6.73 -0.97
CA ILE A 74 15.50 -5.33 -1.30
C ILE A 74 15.25 -4.37 -0.12
N LEU A 75 14.39 -4.73 0.84
CA LEU A 75 14.21 -4.02 2.11
C LEU A 75 15.52 -3.66 2.83
N SER A 76 16.50 -4.57 2.85
CA SER A 76 17.77 -4.30 3.55
C SER A 76 18.55 -3.15 2.92
N TYR A 77 18.39 -2.95 1.61
CA TYR A 77 18.95 -1.80 0.89
C TYR A 77 18.11 -0.54 1.05
N MET A 78 16.80 -0.69 1.29
CA MET A 78 15.87 0.45 1.47
C MET A 78 15.89 1.05 2.89
N PHE A 79 16.32 0.31 3.92
CA PHE A 79 16.08 0.68 5.33
C PHE A 79 17.33 0.75 6.23
N MET A 80 18.52 1.10 5.73
CA MET A 80 19.66 1.39 6.62
C MET A 80 19.51 2.68 7.47
N GLN A 81 18.39 3.43 7.40
CA GLN A 81 18.31 4.76 8.03
C GLN A 81 17.05 5.11 8.84
N THR A 82 16.04 4.25 9.05
CA THR A 82 14.82 4.66 9.79
C THR A 82 14.35 3.68 10.88
N LYS A 83 13.88 4.25 12.01
CA LYS A 83 13.46 3.50 13.21
C LYS A 83 12.16 2.75 12.97
N THR A 84 12.17 1.46 13.26
CA THR A 84 11.02 0.55 13.21
C THR A 84 10.13 0.70 14.44
N VAL A 85 8.81 0.77 14.25
CA VAL A 85 7.82 0.53 15.32
C VAL A 85 7.15 -0.81 15.02
N SER A 86 7.37 -1.79 15.89
CA SER A 86 6.75 -3.13 15.80
C SER A 86 5.52 -3.20 16.69
N LEU A 87 4.36 -3.55 16.15
CA LEU A 87 3.17 -3.91 16.92
C LEU A 87 3.16 -5.42 17.21
N PRO A 88 2.73 -5.85 18.41
CA PRO A 88 2.71 -7.26 18.78
C PRO A 88 1.38 -7.89 18.35
N LEU A 89 1.31 -8.43 17.13
CA LEU A 89 0.26 -9.36 16.73
C LEU A 89 0.86 -10.44 15.83
N GLU A 90 0.50 -11.70 16.10
CA GLU A 90 0.91 -12.92 15.41
C GLU A 90 0.41 -13.00 13.95
N ILE A 91 0.81 -12.05 13.12
CA ILE A 91 0.65 -12.11 11.67
C ILE A 91 1.99 -11.69 11.07
N GLN A 92 2.44 -12.44 10.06
CA GLN A 92 3.74 -12.29 9.42
C GLN A 92 4.09 -10.81 9.17
N SER A 93 5.28 -10.43 9.65
CA SER A 93 5.72 -9.06 9.91
C SER A 93 5.23 -8.02 8.90
N TYR A 94 4.31 -7.16 9.32
CA TYR A 94 3.96 -5.95 8.59
C TYR A 94 4.80 -4.78 9.10
N PHE A 95 5.46 -4.08 8.18
CA PHE A 95 6.14 -2.84 8.50
C PHE A 95 5.29 -1.67 7.96
N ILE A 96 4.81 -0.83 8.88
CA ILE A 96 4.10 0.40 8.55
C ILE A 96 5.10 1.53 8.71
N TYR A 97 5.33 2.27 7.63
CA TYR A 97 6.20 3.44 7.63
C TYR A 97 5.36 4.70 7.49
N HIS A 98 5.46 5.58 8.48
CA HIS A 98 4.99 6.95 8.35
C HIS A 98 6.09 7.76 7.67
N VAL A 99 5.78 8.29 6.48
CA VAL A 99 6.69 9.16 5.75
C VAL A 99 6.29 10.60 6.07
N PHE A 100 7.18 11.32 6.76
CA PHE A 100 7.01 12.74 7.01
C PHE A 100 7.63 13.52 5.86
N ILE A 101 6.79 14.03 4.97
CA ILE A 101 7.16 14.95 3.89
C ILE A 101 6.93 16.36 4.45
N SER A 102 8.01 17.09 4.71
CA SER A 102 8.00 18.48 5.23
C SER A 102 8.06 19.51 4.12
#